data_AF-A0A1V5VIA0-F1
#
_entry.id   AF-A0A1V5VIA0-F1
#
_cell.length_a   1.000
_cell.length_b   1.000
_cell.length_c   1.000
_cell.angle_alpha   90.00
_cell.angle_beta   90.00
_cell.angle_gamma   90.00
#
_symmetry.space_group_name_H-M   'P 1'
#
loop_
_entity.id
_entity.type
_entity.pdbx_description
1 polymer ?
#
loop_
_entity_poly.entity_id
_entity_poly.type
_entity_poly.pdbx_seq_one_letter_code
_entity_poly.pdbx_strand_id
1 'polypeptide(L)'
;MLFKVIVNIFIPVGAGIIYFLMASEIARFGKVRKIIFDELGYQKVSNVFFLFGIYFITRPLQNLLGPHPWPMVINNIRQFFLMAIIAPLILVGIFYWDANEEKLPKSTVSAAYIVGFLMAMIFMLVNKAAIGGSTVIAEIWNIKLYDCMWFNKTVMASTELILIHLIVQFVSPVGFLILSTAIVRTRRHNYPATSVYNMMPLKWKYFEAGLIIFIASYIVAGIAALIGHYYTYLWIIYFVGAIVSGMLELKSVKIPPRSAPADLE
;
A
#
# COMPACT_ATOMS: atom_id res chain seq x y z
N MET A 1 16.32 -14.98 -17.69
CA MET A 1 16.92 -15.04 -16.34
C MET A 1 16.94 -13.66 -15.69
N LEU A 2 17.68 -12.69 -16.24
CA LEU A 2 17.80 -11.31 -15.71
C LEU A 2 16.45 -10.62 -15.44
N PHE A 3 15.50 -10.67 -16.38
CA PHE A 3 14.16 -10.10 -16.21
C PHE A 3 13.46 -10.60 -14.94
N LYS A 4 13.52 -11.90 -14.66
CA LYS A 4 12.85 -12.51 -13.51
C LYS A 4 13.42 -12.02 -12.18
N VAL A 5 14.74 -11.80 -12.14
CA VAL A 5 15.44 -11.27 -10.97
C VAL A 5 15.08 -9.80 -10.75
N ILE A 6 15.06 -9.00 -11.81
CA ILE A 6 14.62 -7.60 -11.77
C ILE A 6 13.22 -7.50 -11.18
N VAL A 7 12.28 -8.28 -11.69
CA VAL A 7 10.88 -8.21 -11.28
C VAL A 7 10.62 -8.68 -9.85
N ASN A 8 11.36 -9.68 -9.37
CA ASN A 8 11.10 -10.27 -8.06
C ASN A 8 11.97 -9.72 -6.92
N ILE A 9 13.11 -9.12 -7.26
CA ILE A 9 14.06 -8.60 -6.28
C ILE A 9 14.16 -7.08 -6.38
N PHE A 10 14.62 -6.56 -7.52
CA PHE A 10 14.97 -5.14 -7.64
C PHE A 10 13.75 -4.21 -7.65
N ILE A 11 12.68 -4.56 -8.36
CA ILE A 11 11.47 -3.72 -8.41
C ILE A 11 10.83 -3.57 -7.01
N PRO A 12 10.60 -4.65 -6.23
CA PRO A 12 10.09 -4.52 -4.86
C PRO A 12 11.02 -3.74 -3.92
N VAL A 13 12.33 -3.94 -4.04
CA VAL A 13 13.32 -3.18 -3.26
C VAL A 13 13.26 -1.70 -3.63
N GLY A 14 13.19 -1.37 -4.92
CA GLY A 14 13.03 0.00 -5.40
C GLY A 14 11.77 0.67 -4.89
N ALA A 15 10.63 -0.04 -4.90
CA ALA A 15 9.41 0.43 -4.26
C ALA A 15 9.63 0.70 -2.77
N GLY A 16 10.21 -0.25 -2.03
CA GLY A 16 10.51 -0.08 -0.61
C GLY A 16 11.37 1.15 -0.29
N ILE A 17 12.44 1.37 -1.07
CA ILE A 17 13.33 2.52 -0.93
C ILE A 17 12.57 3.84 -1.09
N ILE A 18 11.69 3.97 -2.09
CA ILE A 18 10.90 5.19 -2.30
C ILE A 18 10.05 5.51 -1.06
N TYR A 19 9.37 4.51 -0.50
CA TYR A 19 8.54 4.70 0.69
C TYR A 19 9.36 4.99 1.95
N PHE A 20 10.56 4.40 2.11
CA PHE A 20 11.47 4.80 3.18
C PHE A 20 11.97 6.25 3.02
N LEU A 21 12.28 6.68 1.80
CA LEU A 21 12.65 8.07 1.52
C LEU A 21 11.52 9.03 1.87
N MET A 22 10.27 8.67 1.55
CA MET A 22 9.09 9.45 1.95
C MET A 22 8.94 9.54 3.48
N ALA A 23 9.08 8.43 4.19
CA ALA A 23 9.02 8.41 5.65
C ALA A 23 10.11 9.34 6.26
N SER A 24 11.34 9.23 5.76
CA SER A 24 12.46 10.09 6.18
C SER A 24 12.20 11.57 5.87
N GLU A 25 11.65 11.88 4.69
CA GLU A 25 11.37 13.25 4.28
C GLU A 25 10.30 13.90 5.16
N ILE A 26 9.27 13.14 5.54
CA ILE A 26 8.23 13.59 6.47
C ILE A 26 8.77 13.75 7.88
N ALA A 27 9.58 12.82 8.37
CA ALA A 27 10.22 12.95 9.67
C ALA A 27 11.13 14.20 9.73
N ARG A 28 11.81 14.53 8.62
CA ARG A 28 12.64 15.74 8.51
C ARG A 28 11.79 17.01 8.52
N PHE A 29 10.76 17.09 7.68
CA PHE A 29 9.90 18.29 7.61
C PHE A 29 8.93 18.43 8.78
N GLY A 30 8.55 17.33 9.43
CA GLY A 30 7.70 17.33 10.61
C GLY A 30 8.33 18.04 11.81
N LYS A 31 9.68 18.04 11.91
CA LYS A 31 10.40 18.83 12.92
C LYS A 31 10.29 20.34 12.69
N VAL A 32 10.16 20.78 11.43
CA VAL A 32 10.11 22.19 11.02
C VAL A 32 8.66 22.70 10.91
N ARG A 33 7.69 21.83 10.63
CA ARG A 33 6.28 22.18 10.32
C ARG A 33 5.26 21.82 11.41
N LYS A 34 5.69 21.63 12.66
CA LYS A 34 4.82 21.37 13.83
C LYS A 34 3.71 22.42 14.02
N ILE A 35 3.86 23.60 13.41
CA ILE A 35 2.93 24.73 13.52
C ILE A 35 1.66 24.54 12.66
N ILE A 36 1.69 23.64 11.65
CA ILE A 36 0.69 23.62 10.57
C ILE A 36 -0.26 22.42 10.65
N PHE A 37 0.21 21.29 11.19
CA PHE A 37 -0.59 20.10 11.45
C PHE A 37 -0.20 19.52 12.81
N ASP A 38 -1.17 18.89 13.48
CA ASP A 38 -0.95 18.21 14.74
C ASP A 38 0.23 17.22 14.64
N GLU A 39 1.13 17.24 15.62
CA GLU A 39 2.37 16.45 15.64
C GLU A 39 2.07 14.94 15.49
N LEU A 40 0.90 14.53 16.00
CA LEU A 40 0.36 13.18 15.88
C LEU A 40 0.04 12.78 14.43
N GLY A 41 -0.38 13.72 13.58
CA GLY A 41 -0.68 13.47 12.17
C GLY A 41 0.58 13.14 11.37
N TYR A 42 1.64 13.95 11.53
CA TYR A 42 2.91 13.73 10.82
C TYR A 42 3.60 12.43 11.22
N GLN A 43 3.60 12.08 12.51
CA GLN A 43 4.17 10.81 12.98
C GLN A 43 3.40 9.61 12.41
N LYS A 44 2.07 9.66 12.40
CA LYS A 44 1.25 8.57 11.82
C LYS A 44 1.50 8.39 10.33
N VAL A 45 1.57 9.49 9.56
CA VAL A 45 1.85 9.42 8.12
C VAL A 45 3.27 8.89 7.84
N SER A 46 4.26 9.34 8.61
CA SER A 46 5.62 8.78 8.54
C SER A 46 5.63 7.27 8.82
N ASN A 47 4.91 6.82 9.84
CA ASN A 47 4.80 5.41 10.19
C ASN A 47 4.12 4.60 9.08
N VAL A 48 3.07 5.13 8.43
CA VAL A 48 2.44 4.48 7.26
C VAL A 48 3.46 4.24 6.15
N PHE A 49 4.23 5.26 5.77
CA PHE A 49 5.22 5.11 4.71
C PHE A 49 6.37 4.18 5.10
N PHE A 50 6.78 4.22 6.36
CA PHE A 50 7.76 3.26 6.87
C PHE A 50 7.25 1.82 6.78
N LEU A 51 5.99 1.57 7.18
CA LEU A 51 5.38 0.24 7.08
C LEU A 51 5.20 -0.21 5.62
N PHE A 52 4.86 0.68 4.69
CA PHE A 52 4.88 0.36 3.26
C PHE A 52 6.28 0.00 2.76
N GLY A 53 7.30 0.74 3.20
CA GLY A 53 8.71 0.43 2.91
C GLY A 53 9.07 -1.02 3.29
N ILE A 54 8.71 -1.41 4.52
CA ILE A 54 8.88 -2.79 5.01
C ILE A 54 8.06 -3.78 4.15
N TYR A 55 6.79 -3.47 3.89
CA TYR A 55 5.90 -4.35 3.12
C TYR A 55 6.45 -4.67 1.71
N PHE A 56 7.03 -3.67 1.04
CA PHE A 56 7.61 -3.86 -0.30
C PHE A 56 8.97 -4.55 -0.27
N ILE A 57 9.88 -4.14 0.62
CA ILE A 57 11.25 -4.70 0.68
C ILE A 57 11.29 -6.15 1.19
N THR A 58 10.23 -6.61 1.86
CA THR A 58 10.11 -8.01 2.34
C THR A 58 9.63 -8.99 1.27
N ARG A 59 9.29 -8.54 0.05
CA ARG A 59 8.98 -9.47 -1.05
C ARG A 59 10.18 -10.37 -1.42
N PRO A 60 11.41 -9.85 -1.63
CA PRO A 60 12.58 -10.69 -1.85
C PRO A 60 12.78 -11.78 -0.80
N LEU A 61 12.50 -11.48 0.48
CA LEU A 61 12.56 -12.45 1.56
C LEU A 61 11.62 -13.63 1.32
N GLN A 62 10.42 -13.38 0.81
CA GLN A 62 9.47 -14.43 0.39
C GLN A 62 10.10 -15.37 -0.65
N ASN A 63 10.89 -14.82 -1.58
CA ASN A 63 11.45 -15.59 -2.68
C ASN A 63 12.76 -16.32 -2.33
N LEU A 64 13.48 -15.84 -1.30
CA LEU A 64 14.81 -16.32 -0.93
C LEU A 64 14.83 -17.36 0.19
N LEU A 65 13.79 -17.46 1.02
CA LEU A 65 13.76 -18.36 2.18
C LEU A 65 13.61 -19.86 1.84
N GLY A 66 13.61 -20.22 0.56
CA GLY A 66 13.52 -21.59 0.09
C GLY A 66 12.10 -22.02 -0.29
N PRO A 67 11.86 -23.33 -0.43
CA PRO A 67 10.58 -23.86 -0.90
C PRO A 67 9.46 -23.71 0.13
N HIS A 68 8.25 -24.14 -0.26
CA HIS A 68 7.10 -24.27 0.63
C HIS A 68 7.52 -24.94 1.97
N PRO A 69 7.11 -24.40 3.14
CA PRO A 69 6.03 -23.42 3.35
C PRO A 69 6.45 -21.94 3.40
N TRP A 70 7.74 -21.60 3.29
CA TRP A 70 8.23 -20.25 3.60
C TRP A 70 7.63 -19.12 2.74
N PRO A 71 7.52 -19.27 1.41
CA PRO A 71 6.91 -18.22 0.59
C PRO A 71 5.45 -17.93 0.99
N MET A 72 4.72 -18.94 1.46
CA MET A 72 3.34 -18.79 1.93
C MET A 72 3.27 -18.02 3.24
N VAL A 73 4.13 -18.38 4.21
CA VAL A 73 4.18 -17.74 5.52
C VAL A 73 4.49 -16.25 5.37
N ILE A 74 5.52 -15.90 4.59
CA ILE A 74 5.87 -14.50 4.36
C ILE A 74 4.76 -13.76 3.60
N ASN A 75 4.13 -14.38 2.60
CA ASN A 75 2.99 -13.76 1.91
C ASN A 75 1.83 -13.47 2.88
N ASN A 76 1.45 -14.43 3.72
CA ASN A 76 0.38 -14.26 4.70
C ASN A 76 0.68 -13.13 5.68
N ILE A 77 1.90 -13.08 6.24
CA ILE A 77 2.32 -12.02 7.15
C ILE A 77 2.24 -10.67 6.43
N ARG A 78 2.80 -10.55 5.23
CA ARG A 78 2.81 -9.31 4.45
C ARG A 78 1.39 -8.81 4.14
N GLN A 79 0.51 -9.70 3.70
CA GLN A 79 -0.87 -9.35 3.38
C GLN A 79 -1.69 -9.03 4.64
N PHE A 80 -1.44 -9.74 5.75
CA PHE A 80 -2.04 -9.39 7.04
C PHE A 80 -1.67 -7.97 7.46
N PHE A 81 -0.38 -7.60 7.43
CA PHE A 81 0.04 -6.23 7.74
C PHE A 81 -0.58 -5.20 6.80
N LEU A 82 -0.63 -5.48 5.50
CA LEU A 82 -1.25 -4.58 4.54
C LEU A 82 -2.73 -4.33 4.83
N MET A 83 -3.49 -5.41 5.06
CA MET A 83 -4.94 -5.37 5.14
C MET A 83 -5.47 -5.00 6.53
N ALA A 84 -4.82 -5.48 7.59
CA ALA A 84 -5.27 -5.29 8.97
C ALA A 84 -4.64 -4.07 9.66
N ILE A 85 -3.52 -3.55 9.14
CA ILE A 85 -2.80 -2.45 9.79
C ILE A 85 -2.63 -1.27 8.84
N ILE A 86 -1.93 -1.45 7.71
CA ILE A 86 -1.54 -0.35 6.83
C ILE A 86 -2.76 0.34 6.21
N ALA A 87 -3.66 -0.41 5.56
CA ALA A 87 -4.82 0.17 4.88
C ALA A 87 -5.81 0.88 5.83
N PRO A 88 -6.21 0.29 6.99
CA PRO A 88 -7.00 1.01 7.98
C PRO A 88 -6.28 2.27 8.49
N LEU A 89 -4.97 2.20 8.72
CA LEU A 89 -4.18 3.33 9.21
C LEU A 89 -4.15 4.49 8.22
N ILE A 90 -4.10 4.22 6.91
CA ILE A 90 -4.22 5.27 5.87
C ILE A 90 -5.58 5.96 5.96
N LEU A 91 -6.66 5.18 5.99
CA LEU A 91 -8.02 5.71 6.03
C LEU A 91 -8.24 6.55 7.30
N VAL A 92 -7.88 6.00 8.46
CA VAL A 92 -7.96 6.69 9.75
C VAL A 92 -7.04 7.91 9.79
N GLY A 93 -5.83 7.82 9.25
CA GLY A 93 -4.88 8.93 9.17
C GLY A 93 -5.42 10.08 8.31
N ILE A 94 -6.03 9.77 7.17
CA ILE A 94 -6.69 10.76 6.32
C ILE A 94 -7.88 11.37 7.05
N PHE A 95 -8.71 10.58 7.72
CA PHE A 95 -9.79 11.11 8.54
C PHE A 95 -9.31 12.16 9.55
N TYR A 96 -8.23 11.87 10.29
CA TYR A 96 -7.60 12.80 11.24
C TYR A 96 -6.76 13.92 10.63
N TRP A 97 -6.57 13.98 9.31
CA TRP A 97 -5.78 15.04 8.67
C TRP A 97 -6.48 16.43 8.75
N ASP A 98 -7.71 16.54 9.27
CA ASP A 98 -8.37 17.85 9.44
C ASP A 98 -7.91 18.58 10.72
N ALA A 99 -7.82 19.91 10.64
CA ALA A 99 -7.63 20.82 11.77
C ALA A 99 -8.95 21.12 12.50
N ASN A 100 -10.10 20.74 11.94
CA ASN A 100 -11.37 20.77 12.67
C ASN A 100 -11.36 19.69 13.76
N GLU A 101 -11.49 20.14 15.00
CA GLU A 101 -11.32 19.39 16.25
C GLU A 101 -12.35 18.25 16.49
N GLU A 102 -13.24 17.97 15.53
CA GLU A 102 -14.19 16.87 15.66
C GLU A 102 -13.45 15.53 15.57
N LYS A 103 -13.11 15.01 16.75
CA LYS A 103 -12.54 13.69 16.94
C LYS A 103 -13.45 12.67 16.24
N LEU A 104 -12.87 11.92 15.30
CA LEU A 104 -13.57 10.80 14.68
C LEU A 104 -14.19 9.89 15.77
N PRO A 105 -15.45 9.45 15.60
CA PRO A 105 -16.04 8.49 16.53
C PRO A 105 -15.13 7.26 16.68
N LYS A 106 -14.88 6.85 17.92
CA LYS A 106 -14.05 5.66 18.21
C LYS A 106 -14.60 4.42 17.51
N SER A 107 -15.92 4.34 17.32
CA SER A 107 -16.59 3.28 16.56
C SER A 107 -16.12 3.20 15.11
N THR A 108 -15.93 4.34 14.42
CA THR A 108 -15.44 4.39 13.04
C THR A 108 -14.00 3.89 12.94
N VAL A 109 -13.14 4.30 13.87
CA VAL A 109 -11.75 3.83 13.94
C VAL A 109 -11.72 2.33 14.19
N SER A 110 -12.44 1.84 15.20
CA SER A 110 -12.52 0.41 15.51
C SER A 110 -13.10 -0.39 14.33
N ALA A 111 -14.14 0.11 13.66
CA ALA A 111 -14.73 -0.56 12.51
C ALA A 111 -13.73 -0.74 11.37
N ALA A 112 -12.92 0.28 11.05
CA ALA A 112 -11.89 0.18 10.01
C ALA A 112 -10.87 -0.93 10.31
N TYR A 113 -10.38 -1.02 11.56
CA TYR A 113 -9.44 -2.07 11.97
C TYR A 113 -10.09 -3.45 12.04
N ILE A 114 -11.33 -3.56 12.55
CA ILE A 114 -12.06 -4.84 12.61
C ILE A 114 -12.30 -5.38 11.21
N VAL A 115 -12.77 -4.55 10.28
CA VAL A 115 -12.96 -4.96 8.88
C VAL A 115 -11.63 -5.38 8.24
N GLY A 116 -10.56 -4.59 8.42
CA GLY A 116 -9.24 -4.94 7.92
C GLY A 116 -8.73 -6.27 8.47
N PHE A 117 -8.89 -6.51 9.76
CA PHE A 117 -8.53 -7.77 10.42
C PHE A 117 -9.34 -8.96 9.90
N LEU A 118 -10.66 -8.84 9.80
CA LEU A 118 -11.51 -9.91 9.26
C LEU A 118 -11.15 -10.24 7.81
N MET A 119 -10.92 -9.23 6.97
CA MET A 119 -10.47 -9.44 5.59
C MET A 119 -9.11 -10.17 5.57
N ALA A 120 -8.15 -9.76 6.39
CA ALA A 120 -6.86 -10.43 6.49
C ALA A 120 -6.97 -11.90 6.93
N MET A 121 -7.87 -12.21 7.86
CA MET A 121 -8.12 -13.58 8.31
C MET A 121 -8.70 -14.44 7.18
N ILE A 122 -9.71 -13.94 6.46
CA ILE A 122 -10.28 -14.64 5.30
C ILE A 122 -9.21 -14.84 4.24
N PHE A 123 -8.41 -13.80 3.96
CA PHE A 123 -7.30 -13.88 3.01
C PHE A 123 -6.35 -15.02 3.36
N MET A 124 -5.89 -15.12 4.60
CA MET A 124 -4.94 -16.17 5.02
C MET A 124 -5.54 -17.57 4.91
N LEU A 125 -6.83 -17.73 5.25
CA LEU A 125 -7.54 -19.01 5.14
C LEU A 125 -7.66 -19.44 3.67
N VAL A 126 -8.10 -18.54 2.80
CA VAL A 126 -8.16 -18.79 1.35
C VAL A 126 -6.77 -19.08 0.80
N ASN A 127 -5.76 -18.31 1.22
CA ASN A 127 -4.39 -18.48 0.76
C ASN A 127 -3.81 -19.85 1.15
N LYS A 128 -4.16 -20.36 2.34
CA LYS A 128 -3.80 -21.71 2.79
C LYS A 128 -4.58 -22.80 2.05
N ALA A 129 -5.86 -22.58 1.74
CA ALA A 129 -6.67 -23.55 1.00
C ALA A 129 -6.28 -23.65 -0.48
N ALA A 130 -5.83 -22.53 -1.08
CA ALA A 130 -5.54 -22.42 -2.50
C ALA A 130 -4.09 -22.78 -2.89
N ILE A 131 -3.22 -23.12 -1.93
CA ILE A 131 -1.80 -23.36 -2.21
C ILE A 131 -1.54 -24.78 -2.72
N GLY A 132 -0.86 -24.89 -3.86
CA GLY A 132 -0.40 -26.15 -4.45
C GLY A 132 1.09 -26.46 -4.25
N GLY A 133 1.77 -25.72 -3.35
CA GLY A 133 3.20 -25.81 -3.09
C GLY A 133 3.98 -24.59 -3.55
N SER A 134 5.24 -24.78 -3.98
CA SER A 134 6.12 -23.73 -4.48
C SER A 134 6.79 -24.12 -5.81
N THR A 135 7.04 -23.14 -6.67
CA THR A 135 7.76 -23.30 -7.94
C THR A 135 9.05 -22.49 -7.95
N VAL A 136 10.04 -22.95 -8.71
CA VAL A 136 11.29 -22.20 -8.93
C VAL A 136 11.03 -21.14 -9.99
N ILE A 137 11.15 -19.87 -9.61
CA ILE A 137 10.89 -18.75 -10.51
C ILE A 137 12.17 -18.33 -11.24
N ALA A 138 13.32 -18.39 -10.58
CA ALA A 138 14.64 -18.13 -11.18
C ALA A 138 15.74 -18.87 -10.41
N GLU A 139 16.90 -19.00 -11.02
CA GLU A 139 18.10 -19.56 -10.41
C GLU A 139 19.27 -18.64 -10.73
N ILE A 140 20.12 -18.31 -9.76
CA ILE A 140 21.33 -17.47 -9.92
C ILE A 140 22.45 -18.14 -9.12
N TRP A 141 23.52 -18.57 -9.78
CA TRP A 141 24.71 -19.11 -9.12
C TRP A 141 24.36 -20.18 -8.06
N ASN A 142 23.51 -21.15 -8.43
CA ASN A 142 22.94 -22.21 -7.57
C ASN A 142 21.98 -21.75 -6.45
N ILE A 143 21.66 -20.45 -6.34
CA ILE A 143 20.60 -19.94 -5.48
C ILE A 143 19.29 -19.97 -6.26
N LYS A 144 18.34 -20.78 -5.79
CA LYS A 144 17.00 -20.90 -6.36
C LYS A 144 16.05 -19.91 -5.69
N LEU A 145 15.33 -19.14 -6.49
CA LEU A 145 14.23 -18.30 -6.05
C LEU A 145 12.93 -19.10 -6.16
N TYR A 146 12.14 -19.08 -5.10
CA TYR A 146 10.88 -19.81 -5.02
C TYR A 146 9.69 -18.84 -4.98
N ASP A 147 8.53 -19.26 -5.47
CA ASP A 147 7.27 -18.59 -5.16
C ASP A 147 6.14 -19.60 -5.01
N CYS A 148 5.06 -19.20 -4.36
CA CYS A 148 3.89 -20.05 -4.20
C CYS A 148 3.22 -20.33 -5.55
N MET A 149 2.74 -21.57 -5.70
CA MET A 149 1.80 -21.92 -6.75
C MET A 149 0.39 -21.82 -6.19
N TRP A 150 -0.27 -20.69 -6.42
CA TRP A 150 -1.67 -20.49 -6.02
C TRP A 150 -2.62 -20.92 -7.12
N PHE A 151 -3.77 -21.48 -6.72
CA PHE A 151 -4.88 -21.80 -7.64
C PHE A 151 -4.46 -22.71 -8.81
N ASN A 152 -3.61 -23.71 -8.54
CA ASN A 152 -3.20 -24.68 -9.55
C ASN A 152 -4.31 -25.71 -9.82
N LYS A 153 -4.42 -26.22 -11.05
CA LYS A 153 -5.47 -27.13 -11.54
C LYS A 153 -5.71 -28.38 -10.67
N THR A 154 -4.71 -28.79 -9.88
CA THR A 154 -4.77 -29.97 -9.01
C THR A 154 -5.42 -29.72 -7.65
N VAL A 155 -5.49 -28.47 -7.17
CA VAL A 155 -6.05 -28.10 -5.86
C VAL A 155 -7.27 -27.24 -6.13
N MET A 156 -8.47 -27.83 -6.06
CA MET A 156 -9.80 -27.16 -6.13
C MET A 156 -9.70 -25.67 -6.52
N ALA A 157 -9.22 -25.39 -7.73
CA ALA A 157 -9.01 -24.03 -8.22
C ALA A 157 -10.36 -23.57 -8.75
N SER A 158 -11.31 -23.58 -7.83
CA SER A 158 -12.66 -23.18 -8.06
C SER A 158 -12.57 -21.67 -8.20
N THR A 159 -13.10 -21.15 -9.31
CA THR A 159 -13.20 -19.71 -9.58
C THR A 159 -13.69 -18.95 -8.34
N GLU A 160 -14.48 -19.60 -7.51
CA GLU A 160 -14.93 -19.19 -6.17
C GLU A 160 -13.79 -18.78 -5.24
N LEU A 161 -12.70 -19.56 -5.08
CA LEU A 161 -11.58 -19.17 -4.21
C LEU A 161 -10.84 -17.94 -4.75
N ILE A 162 -10.71 -17.83 -6.07
CA ILE A 162 -10.14 -16.63 -6.72
C ILE A 162 -11.04 -15.43 -6.46
N LEU A 163 -12.36 -15.58 -6.62
CA LEU A 163 -13.33 -14.51 -6.36
C LEU A 163 -13.31 -14.08 -4.91
N ILE A 164 -13.29 -15.00 -3.94
CA ILE A 164 -13.17 -14.65 -2.52
C ILE A 164 -11.87 -13.88 -2.28
N HIS A 165 -10.74 -14.34 -2.84
CA HIS A 165 -9.46 -13.65 -2.71
C HIS A 165 -9.52 -12.21 -3.24
N LEU A 166 -10.11 -12.02 -4.43
CA LEU A 166 -10.24 -10.70 -5.05
C LEU A 166 -11.23 -9.80 -4.30
N ILE A 167 -12.36 -10.32 -3.83
CA ILE A 167 -13.34 -9.57 -3.03
C ILE A 167 -12.70 -9.09 -1.73
N VAL A 168 -11.98 -9.97 -1.05
CA VAL A 168 -11.30 -9.66 0.21
C VAL A 168 -10.26 -8.55 0.02
N GLN A 169 -9.47 -8.62 -1.06
CA GLN A 169 -8.53 -7.55 -1.44
C GLN A 169 -9.24 -6.26 -1.87
N PHE A 170 -10.39 -6.39 -2.53
CA PHE A 170 -11.20 -5.26 -2.96
C PHE A 170 -11.77 -4.50 -1.76
N VAL A 171 -12.18 -5.19 -0.69
CA VAL A 171 -12.62 -4.56 0.56
C VAL A 171 -11.43 -3.93 1.29
N SER A 172 -10.35 -4.70 1.52
CA SER A 172 -9.09 -4.20 2.09
C SER A 172 -7.90 -4.84 1.38
N PRO A 173 -6.95 -4.07 0.81
CA PRO A 173 -6.74 -2.65 1.04
C PRO A 173 -7.49 -1.71 0.09
N VAL A 174 -8.01 -2.20 -1.05
CA VAL A 174 -8.42 -1.32 -2.16
C VAL A 174 -9.59 -0.40 -1.79
N GLY A 175 -10.62 -0.93 -1.12
CA GLY A 175 -11.80 -0.17 -0.72
C GLY A 175 -11.45 0.97 0.25
N PHE A 176 -10.54 0.72 1.18
CA PHE A 176 -10.02 1.76 2.08
C PHE A 176 -9.24 2.84 1.34
N LEU A 177 -8.45 2.48 0.31
CA LEU A 177 -7.77 3.45 -0.54
C LEU A 177 -8.76 4.25 -1.39
N ILE A 178 -9.84 3.64 -1.89
CA ILE A 178 -10.91 4.35 -2.64
C ILE A 178 -11.60 5.37 -1.74
N LEU A 179 -12.00 4.98 -0.52
CA LEU A 179 -12.61 5.88 0.46
C LEU A 179 -11.66 7.02 0.83
N SER A 180 -10.40 6.68 1.10
CA SER A 180 -9.33 7.65 1.36
C SER A 180 -9.20 8.68 0.24
N THR A 181 -9.19 8.23 -1.02
CA THR A 181 -9.09 9.09 -2.20
C THR A 181 -10.29 10.01 -2.33
N ALA A 182 -11.51 9.48 -2.10
CA ALA A 182 -12.73 10.28 -2.14
C ALA A 182 -12.71 11.41 -1.10
N ILE A 183 -12.27 11.11 0.13
CA ILE A 183 -12.14 12.11 1.20
C ILE A 183 -11.11 13.18 0.80
N VAL A 184 -9.93 12.78 0.33
CA VAL A 184 -8.88 13.71 -0.12
C VAL A 184 -9.39 14.61 -1.25
N ARG A 185 -10.10 14.05 -2.23
CA ARG A 185 -10.69 14.80 -3.35
C ARG A 185 -11.69 15.83 -2.84
N THR A 186 -12.65 15.42 -2.01
CA THR A 186 -13.67 16.32 -1.43
C THR A 186 -13.00 17.47 -0.69
N ARG A 187 -11.99 17.17 0.12
CA ARG A 187 -11.25 18.19 0.87
C ARG A 187 -10.52 19.16 -0.06
N ARG A 188 -9.86 18.65 -1.11
CA ARG A 188 -9.20 19.50 -2.12
C ARG A 188 -10.14 20.49 -2.79
N HIS A 189 -11.35 20.06 -3.11
CA HIS A 189 -12.33 20.94 -3.75
C HIS A 189 -12.98 21.94 -2.80
N ASN A 190 -13.10 21.58 -1.51
CA ASN A 190 -13.71 22.43 -0.48
C ASN A 190 -12.69 23.21 0.36
N TYR A 191 -11.43 23.27 -0.07
CA TYR A 191 -10.39 23.94 0.71
C TYR A 191 -10.60 25.46 0.73
N PRO A 192 -10.55 26.14 1.90
CA PRO A 192 -10.82 27.57 1.97
C PRO A 192 -9.82 28.39 1.15
N ALA A 193 -10.32 29.22 0.22
CA ALA A 193 -9.48 30.09 -0.61
C ALA A 193 -8.71 31.15 0.21
N THR A 194 -9.24 31.50 1.38
CA THR A 194 -8.64 32.46 2.32
C THR A 194 -7.61 31.83 3.26
N SER A 195 -7.38 30.52 3.18
CA SER A 195 -6.41 29.84 4.03
C SER A 195 -4.99 30.34 3.78
N VAL A 196 -4.27 30.61 4.86
CA VAL A 196 -2.84 30.97 4.86
C VAL A 196 -1.98 29.86 4.20
N TYR A 197 -2.47 28.61 4.20
CA TYR A 197 -1.84 27.46 3.56
C TYR A 197 -2.34 27.23 2.13
N ASN A 198 -2.14 28.23 1.27
CA ASN A 198 -2.67 28.28 -0.10
C ASN A 198 -2.16 27.17 -1.05
N MET A 199 -1.11 26.42 -0.70
CA MET A 199 -0.56 25.32 -1.52
C MET A 199 -1.10 23.93 -1.14
N MET A 200 -1.93 23.84 -0.09
CA MET A 200 -2.56 22.58 0.32
C MET A 200 -3.38 21.88 -0.78
N PRO A 201 -4.19 22.58 -1.61
CA PRO A 201 -4.91 21.94 -2.71
C PRO A 201 -3.96 21.27 -3.73
N LEU A 202 -2.80 21.88 -4.00
CA LEU A 202 -1.81 21.29 -4.90
C LEU A 202 -1.18 20.03 -4.30
N LYS A 203 -0.86 20.04 -3.00
CA LYS A 203 -0.39 18.84 -2.29
C LYS A 203 -1.40 17.71 -2.39
N TRP A 204 -2.65 17.99 -2.07
CA TRP A 204 -3.71 16.99 -2.13
C TRP A 204 -3.97 16.52 -3.56
N LYS A 205 -3.75 17.35 -4.59
CA LYS A 205 -3.83 16.91 -6.00
C LYS A 205 -2.82 15.81 -6.31
N TYR A 206 -1.57 15.98 -5.88
CA TYR A 206 -0.53 14.96 -6.09
C TYR A 206 -0.76 13.71 -5.24
N PHE A 207 -1.24 13.87 -4.01
CA PHE A 207 -1.61 12.76 -3.13
C PHE A 207 -2.78 11.96 -3.70
N GLU A 208 -3.84 12.63 -4.14
CA GLU A 208 -5.00 12.04 -4.83
C GLU A 208 -4.57 11.27 -6.08
N ALA A 209 -3.72 11.87 -6.93
CA ALA A 209 -3.22 11.20 -8.12
C ALA A 209 -2.38 9.95 -7.77
N GLY A 210 -1.55 10.03 -6.73
CA GLY A 210 -0.80 8.89 -6.21
C GLY A 210 -1.69 7.74 -5.77
N LEU A 211 -2.73 8.03 -4.97
CA LEU A 211 -3.68 7.02 -4.52
C LEU A 211 -4.45 6.38 -5.70
N ILE A 212 -4.91 7.18 -6.67
CA ILE A 212 -5.62 6.69 -7.86
C ILE A 212 -4.76 5.72 -8.66
N ILE A 213 -3.48 6.06 -8.91
CA ILE A 213 -2.56 5.18 -9.64
C ILE A 213 -2.34 3.87 -8.88
N PHE A 214 -2.18 3.95 -7.56
CA PHE A 214 -1.99 2.75 -6.75
C PHE A 214 -3.24 1.85 -6.78
N ILE A 215 -4.44 2.42 -6.60
CA ILE A 215 -5.72 1.71 -6.71
C ILE A 215 -5.88 1.06 -8.09
N ALA A 216 -5.65 1.82 -9.15
CA ALA A 216 -5.76 1.31 -10.52
C ALA A 216 -4.81 0.14 -10.75
N SER A 217 -3.58 0.21 -10.23
CA SER A 217 -2.62 -0.88 -10.34
C SER A 217 -3.09 -2.18 -9.65
N TYR A 218 -3.75 -2.08 -8.49
CA TYR A 218 -4.35 -3.24 -7.82
C TYR A 218 -5.53 -3.82 -8.59
N ILE A 219 -6.42 -2.96 -9.09
CA ILE A 219 -7.60 -3.40 -9.85
C ILE A 219 -7.16 -4.10 -11.14
N VAL A 220 -6.21 -3.52 -11.88
CA VAL A 220 -5.66 -4.12 -13.10
C VAL A 220 -4.97 -5.45 -12.79
N ALA A 221 -4.19 -5.54 -11.71
CA ALA A 221 -3.58 -6.81 -11.29
C ALA A 221 -4.62 -7.88 -10.92
N GLY A 222 -5.70 -7.49 -10.23
CA GLY A 222 -6.80 -8.39 -9.85
C GLY A 222 -7.60 -8.89 -11.06
N ILE A 223 -7.93 -8.01 -12.01
CA ILE A 223 -8.58 -8.40 -13.28
C ILE A 223 -7.68 -9.34 -14.08
N ALA A 224 -6.39 -9.03 -14.16
CA ALA A 224 -5.42 -9.89 -14.85
C ALA A 224 -5.30 -11.27 -14.18
N ALA A 225 -5.41 -11.35 -12.86
CA ALA A 225 -5.43 -12.63 -12.14
C ALA A 225 -6.68 -13.46 -12.45
N LEU A 226 -7.85 -12.81 -12.62
CA LEU A 226 -9.12 -13.45 -12.96
C LEU A 226 -9.14 -14.01 -14.39
N ILE A 227 -8.64 -13.24 -15.36
CA ILE A 227 -8.70 -13.59 -16.79
C ILE A 227 -7.52 -14.48 -17.21
N GLY A 228 -6.32 -14.21 -16.67
CA GLY A 228 -5.09 -14.84 -17.11
C GLY A 228 -4.71 -16.12 -16.36
N HIS A 229 -5.34 -16.42 -15.22
CA HIS A 229 -4.76 -17.24 -14.13
C HIS A 229 -3.61 -16.52 -13.40
N TYR A 230 -3.30 -16.94 -12.18
CA TYR A 230 -2.24 -16.37 -11.33
C TYR A 230 -0.84 -16.59 -11.95
N TYR A 231 -0.47 -15.79 -12.94
CA TYR A 231 0.88 -15.81 -13.49
C TYR A 231 1.91 -15.28 -12.49
N THR A 232 3.11 -15.83 -12.59
CA THR A 232 4.27 -15.54 -11.74
C THR A 232 4.84 -14.11 -11.87
N TYR A 233 4.12 -13.15 -12.46
CA TYR A 233 4.61 -11.76 -12.55
C TYR A 233 3.50 -10.71 -12.39
N LEU A 234 2.26 -11.09 -12.05
CA LEU A 234 1.15 -10.15 -11.88
C LEU A 234 1.45 -9.04 -10.88
N TRP A 235 2.29 -9.33 -9.89
CA TRP A 235 2.70 -8.38 -8.87
C TRP A 235 3.51 -7.19 -9.40
N ILE A 236 4.16 -7.31 -10.56
CA ILE A 236 4.90 -6.20 -11.16
C ILE A 236 3.99 -4.98 -11.37
N ILE A 237 2.72 -5.22 -11.68
CA ILE A 237 1.73 -4.17 -11.96
C ILE A 237 1.56 -3.29 -10.73
N TYR A 238 1.34 -3.89 -9.55
CA TYR A 238 1.16 -3.11 -8.33
C TYR A 238 2.47 -2.54 -7.78
N PHE A 239 3.63 -3.18 -7.98
CA PHE A 239 4.91 -2.59 -7.55
C PHE A 239 5.30 -1.38 -8.40
N VAL A 240 5.10 -1.44 -9.72
CA VAL A 240 5.31 -0.27 -10.60
C VAL A 240 4.30 0.83 -10.25
N GLY A 241 3.04 0.46 -10.02
CA GLY A 241 2.02 1.38 -9.51
C GLY A 241 2.44 2.05 -8.20
N ALA A 242 3.00 1.29 -7.25
CA ALA A 242 3.52 1.80 -5.98
C ALA A 242 4.69 2.77 -6.18
N ILE A 243 5.62 2.47 -7.09
CA ILE A 243 6.75 3.35 -7.41
C ILE A 243 6.24 4.69 -7.94
N VAL A 244 5.36 4.66 -8.94
CA VAL A 244 4.80 5.89 -9.54
C VAL A 244 3.98 6.67 -8.51
N SER A 245 3.15 5.98 -7.73
CA SER A 245 2.38 6.55 -6.62
C SER A 245 3.30 7.24 -5.61
N GLY A 246 4.29 6.53 -5.08
CA GLY A 246 5.25 7.05 -4.12
C GLY A 246 6.06 8.24 -4.65
N MET A 247 6.40 8.27 -5.94
CA MET A 247 7.05 9.44 -6.54
C MET A 247 6.15 10.69 -6.54
N LEU A 248 4.86 10.54 -6.85
CA LEU A 248 3.90 11.64 -6.79
C LEU A 248 3.67 12.11 -5.35
N GLU A 249 3.56 11.18 -4.41
CA GLU A 249 3.39 11.51 -3.00
C GLU A 249 4.64 12.17 -2.41
N LEU A 250 5.85 11.73 -2.79
CA LEU A 250 7.09 12.41 -2.41
C LEU A 250 7.14 13.85 -2.93
N LYS A 251 6.67 14.08 -4.17
CA LYS A 251 6.51 15.43 -4.72
C LYS A 251 5.50 16.25 -3.89
N SER A 252 4.38 15.64 -3.49
CA SER A 252 3.38 16.27 -2.61
C SER A 252 3.99 16.71 -1.27
N VAL A 253 4.74 15.83 -0.61
CA VAL A 253 5.38 16.09 0.69
C VAL A 253 6.34 17.29 0.62
N LYS A 254 7.12 17.36 -0.47
CA LYS A 254 8.14 18.41 -0.68
C LYS A 254 7.56 19.79 -0.94
N ILE A 255 6.34 19.89 -1.47
CA ILE A 255 5.68 21.18 -1.68
C ILE A 255 5.57 21.91 -0.33
N PRO A 256 5.87 23.22 -0.23
CA PRO A 256 5.59 24.01 0.96
C PRO A 256 4.08 24.21 1.13
N PRO A 257 3.58 24.41 2.35
CA PRO A 257 2.16 24.64 2.60
C PRO A 257 1.70 26.03 2.12
N ARG A 258 2.64 26.97 1.91
CA ARG A 258 2.41 28.31 1.36
C ARG A 258 3.38 28.60 0.20
N SER A 259 2.95 29.42 -0.75
CA SER A 259 3.77 29.86 -1.90
C SER A 259 4.97 30.74 -1.51
N ALA A 260 4.83 31.54 -0.46
CA ALA A 260 5.90 32.28 0.21
C ALA A 260 6.15 31.67 1.60
N PRO A 261 7.10 30.73 1.74
CA PRO A 261 7.30 29.99 2.99
C PRO A 261 7.83 30.86 4.13
N ALA A 262 8.57 31.93 3.80
CA ALA A 262 9.14 32.88 4.77
C ALA A 262 8.06 33.67 5.54
N ASP A 263 6.85 33.78 5.00
CA ASP A 263 5.72 34.44 5.68
C ASP A 263 5.12 33.61 6.83
N LEU A 264 5.70 32.43 7.12
CA LEU A 264 5.29 31.52 8.20
C LEU A 264 6.35 31.40 9.31
N GLU A 265 7.51 32.06 9.14
CA GLU A 265 8.56 32.19 10.17
C GLU A 265 8.29 33.41 11.06
#